data_AF-A0A142WS09-F1
#
_entry.id   AF-A0A142WS09-F1
#
_cell.length_a   1.000
_cell.length_b   1.000
_cell.length_c   1.000
_cell.angle_alpha   90.00
_cell.angle_beta   90.00
_cell.angle_gamma   90.00
#
_symmetry.space_group_name_H-M   'P 1'
#
loop_
_entity.id
_entity.type
_entity.pdbx_description
1 polymer ?
#
loop_
_entity_poly.entity_id
_entity_poly.type
_entity_poly.pdbx_seq_one_letter_code
_entity_poly.pdbx_strand_id
1 'polypeptide(L)'
;MPGTADSHIEIGSEDFAYLRSLAYSISGSSAILPDAVPCSLERLSRLELVTVMGGRVFITGRGMCAVESGPVSTNGDVLRFRTVDLKRGRVD
;
A
#
# COMPACT_ATOMS: atom_id res chain seq x y z
N MET A 1 -5.11 -24.01 -20.26
CA MET A 1 -5.51 -22.89 -19.39
C MET A 1 -4.36 -21.88 -19.35
N PRO A 2 -4.41 -20.77 -20.10
CA PRO A 2 -3.42 -19.71 -19.97
C PRO A 2 -3.96 -18.59 -19.05
N GLY A 3 -3.12 -18.08 -18.15
CA GLY A 3 -3.45 -16.99 -17.24
C GLY A 3 -4.00 -17.53 -15.92
N THR A 4 -3.35 -17.33 -14.80
CA THR A 4 -2.83 -16.06 -14.29
C THR A 4 -1.51 -16.31 -13.59
N ALA A 5 -0.44 -15.66 -14.03
CA ALA A 5 0.70 -15.43 -13.15
C ALA A 5 0.15 -14.63 -11.97
N ASP A 6 -0.08 -15.31 -10.85
CA ASP A 6 -0.62 -14.75 -9.63
C ASP A 6 0.43 -13.75 -9.15
N SER A 7 0.28 -12.50 -9.61
CA SER A 7 1.27 -11.46 -9.40
C SER A 7 1.12 -11.03 -7.95
N HIS A 8 2.20 -11.04 -7.18
CA HIS A 8 2.18 -10.65 -5.78
C HIS A 8 2.96 -9.36 -5.60
N ILE A 9 2.52 -8.54 -4.65
CA ILE A 9 3.36 -7.46 -4.11
C ILE A 9 3.86 -7.87 -2.74
N GLU A 10 5.06 -7.41 -2.40
CA GLU A 10 5.68 -7.67 -1.11
C GLU A 10 6.03 -6.33 -0.47
N ILE A 11 5.60 -6.17 0.78
CA ILE A 11 5.94 -5.00 1.61
C ILE A 11 6.35 -5.48 2.99
N GLY A 12 7.03 -4.62 3.75
CA GLY A 12 7.41 -4.91 5.12
C GLY A 12 6.20 -4.79 6.06
N SER A 13 6.30 -5.46 7.21
CA SER A 13 5.36 -5.37 8.32
C SER A 13 5.18 -3.92 8.81
N GLU A 14 6.27 -3.17 8.89
CA GLU A 14 6.27 -1.74 9.24
C GLU A 14 5.52 -0.88 8.21
N ASP A 15 5.71 -1.15 6.91
CA ASP A 15 5.03 -0.40 5.85
C ASP A 15 3.53 -0.66 5.86
N PHE A 16 3.13 -1.90 6.14
CA PHE A 16 1.73 -2.26 6.27
C PHE A 16 1.10 -1.65 7.52
N ALA A 17 1.84 -1.59 8.63
CA ALA A 17 1.39 -0.87 9.83
C ALA A 17 1.16 0.63 9.52
N TYR A 18 2.07 1.24 8.75
CA TYR A 18 1.90 2.62 8.28
C TYR A 18 0.69 2.78 7.35
N LEU A 19 0.50 1.89 6.37
CA LEU A 19 -0.68 1.89 5.50
C LEU A 19 -1.98 1.77 6.28
N ARG A 20 -2.04 0.86 7.26
CA ARG A 20 -3.18 0.75 8.18
C ARG A 20 -3.43 2.04 8.93
N SER A 21 -2.37 2.66 9.47
CA SER A 21 -2.50 3.92 10.18
C SER A 21 -3.05 5.04 9.29
N LEU A 22 -2.67 5.07 8.01
CA LEU A 22 -3.24 6.00 7.03
C LEU A 22 -4.70 5.68 6.70
N ALA A 23 -5.04 4.40 6.50
CA ALA A 23 -6.39 3.94 6.19
C ALA A 23 -7.40 4.28 7.30
N TYR A 24 -6.99 4.20 8.56
CA TYR A 24 -7.82 4.56 9.72
C TYR A 24 -7.74 6.04 10.11
N SER A 25 -6.94 6.84 9.42
CA SER A 25 -6.95 8.29 9.58
C SER A 25 -8.26 8.85 9.02
N ILE A 26 -8.90 9.78 9.75
CA ILE A 26 -10.15 10.44 9.33
C ILE A 26 -10.01 11.07 7.93
N SER A 27 -8.82 11.57 7.59
CA SER A 27 -8.53 12.22 6.31
C SER A 27 -7.85 11.30 5.28
N GLY A 28 -7.61 10.02 5.60
CA GLY A 28 -6.86 9.10 4.75
C GLY A 28 -5.43 9.56 4.43
N SER A 29 -4.89 10.49 5.23
CA SER A 29 -3.65 11.19 4.92
C SER A 29 -2.82 11.54 6.16
N SER A 30 -1.52 11.76 5.95
CA SER A 30 -0.55 12.18 6.97
C SER A 30 0.43 13.22 6.40
N ALA A 31 0.90 14.15 7.24
CA ALA A 31 1.91 15.13 6.86
C ALA A 31 3.30 14.47 6.77
N ILE A 32 4.08 14.87 5.77
CA ILE A 32 5.48 14.45 5.63
C ILE A 32 6.33 15.39 6.48
N LEU A 33 7.07 14.82 7.42
CA LEU A 33 8.08 15.58 8.15
C LEU A 33 9.28 15.82 7.20
N PRO A 34 9.73 17.08 7.06
CA PRO A 34 10.69 17.47 6.02
C PRO A 34 12.04 16.74 6.09
N ASP A 35 12.43 16.21 7.25
CA ASP A 35 13.69 15.47 7.44
C ASP A 35 13.53 13.94 7.45
N ALA A 36 12.33 13.44 7.21
CA ALA A 36 12.04 12.02 7.24
C ALA A 36 11.01 11.69 6.15
N VAL A 37 11.47 11.63 4.90
CA VAL A 37 10.81 10.78 3.91
C VAL A 37 11.34 9.36 4.18
N PRO A 38 10.61 8.49 4.89
CA PRO A 38 11.10 7.17 5.19
C PRO A 38 11.27 6.42 3.86
N CYS A 39 12.32 5.60 3.71
CA CYS A 39 12.49 4.73 2.55
C CYS A 39 11.24 3.87 2.25
N SER A 40 10.43 3.63 3.28
CA SER A 40 9.08 3.07 3.21
C SER A 40 8.13 3.84 2.28
N LEU A 41 8.12 5.18 2.30
CA LEU A 41 7.22 5.98 1.46
C LEU A 41 7.55 5.87 -0.03
N GLU A 42 8.83 5.94 -0.40
CA GLU A 42 9.23 5.77 -1.80
C GLU A 42 8.82 4.39 -2.33
N ARG A 43 9.05 3.35 -1.54
CA ARG A 43 8.67 1.98 -1.91
C ARG A 43 7.16 1.81 -2.01
N LEU A 44 6.40 2.29 -1.03
CA LEU A 44 4.93 2.26 -1.06
C LEU A 44 4.37 3.06 -2.24
N SER A 45 5.03 4.16 -2.61
CA SER A 45 4.65 4.99 -3.77
C SER A 45 4.96 4.28 -5.10
N ARG A 46 6.11 3.62 -5.23
CA ARG A 46 6.44 2.78 -6.40
C ARG A 46 5.47 1.61 -6.59
N LEU A 47 4.91 1.11 -5.50
CA LEU A 47 3.86 0.07 -5.51
C LEU A 47 2.44 0.65 -5.70
N GLU A 48 2.32 1.96 -5.87
CA GLU A 48 1.06 2.70 -6.03
C GLU A 48 0.09 2.53 -4.84
N LEU A 49 0.60 2.19 -3.65
CA LEU A 49 -0.21 2.03 -2.43
C LEU A 49 -0.47 3.37 -1.73
N VAL A 50 0.43 4.33 -1.94
CA VAL A 50 0.29 5.72 -1.47
C VAL A 50 0.67 6.70 -2.58
N THR A 51 0.20 7.92 -2.47
CA THR A 51 0.63 9.06 -3.30
C THR A 51 1.05 10.23 -2.42
N VAL A 52 2.03 11.00 -2.87
CA VAL A 52 2.54 12.16 -2.16
C VAL A 52 2.15 13.42 -2.93
N MET A 53 1.40 14.31 -2.29
CA MET A 53 0.98 15.59 -2.87
C MET A 53 1.02 16.70 -1.81
N GLY A 54 1.64 17.84 -2.13
CA GLY A 54 1.67 19.02 -1.26
C GLY A 54 2.26 18.76 0.13
N GLY A 55 3.30 17.93 0.23
CA GLY A 55 3.91 17.58 1.52
C GLY A 55 3.07 16.65 2.40
N ARG A 56 2.08 15.97 1.82
CA ARG A 56 1.24 14.98 2.50
C ARG A 56 1.24 13.66 1.76
N VAL A 57 1.11 12.58 2.52
CA VAL A 57 0.91 11.23 2.01
C VAL A 57 -0.58 10.94 2.04
N PHE A 58 -1.12 10.39 0.96
CA PHE A 58 -2.48 9.92 0.84
C PHE A 58 -2.47 8.43 0.51
N ILE A 59 -3.32 7.66 1.17
CA ILE A 59 -3.53 6.27 0.78
C ILE A 59 -4.29 6.22 -0.56
N THR A 60 -3.85 5.38 -1.49
CA THR A 60 -4.56 5.20 -2.77
C THR A 60 -5.71 4.19 -2.62
N GLY A 61 -6.57 4.07 -3.63
CA GLY A 61 -7.56 2.98 -3.68
C GLY A 61 -6.91 1.59 -3.61
N ARG A 62 -5.73 1.43 -4.23
CA ARG A 62 -4.94 0.20 -4.20
C ARG A 62 -4.41 -0.10 -2.80
N GLY A 63 -3.89 0.92 -2.10
CA GLY A 63 -3.45 0.82 -0.72
C GLY A 63 -4.59 0.46 0.23
N MET A 64 -5.76 1.07 0.05
CA MET A 64 -6.96 0.75 0.83
C MET A 64 -7.38 -0.71 0.63
N CYS A 65 -7.44 -1.17 -0.62
CA CYS A 65 -7.72 -2.58 -0.92
C CYS A 65 -6.69 -3.53 -0.30
N ALA A 66 -5.40 -3.16 -0.24
CA ALA A 66 -4.38 -3.97 0.43
C ALA A 66 -4.64 -4.09 1.94
N VAL A 67 -5.07 -3.00 2.58
CA VAL A 67 -5.42 -3.00 4.00
C VAL A 67 -6.67 -3.85 4.26
N GLU A 68 -7.70 -3.73 3.42
CA GLU A 68 -8.97 -4.45 3.56
C GLU A 68 -8.84 -5.96 3.27
N SER A 69 -8.11 -6.33 2.22
CA SER A 69 -7.90 -7.74 1.84
C SER A 69 -6.94 -8.46 2.79
N GLY A 70 -5.99 -7.73 3.37
CA GLY A 70 -4.94 -8.29 4.20
C GLY A 70 -3.92 -9.13 3.41
N PRO A 71 -2.79 -9.51 4.04
CA PRO A 71 -1.77 -10.31 3.40
C PRO A 71 -2.24 -11.76 3.20
N VAL A 72 -1.93 -12.33 2.03
CA VAL A 72 -2.20 -13.74 1.72
C VAL A 72 -1.12 -14.68 2.28
N SER A 73 0.05 -14.14 2.62
CA SER A 73 1.14 -14.87 3.26
C SER A 73 2.03 -13.91 4.04
N THR A 74 2.57 -14.41 5.16
CA THR A 74 3.55 -13.72 5.99
C THR A 74 4.82 -14.58 6.07
N ASN A 75 5.98 -13.97 5.83
CA ASN A 75 7.28 -14.63 5.97
C ASN A 75 8.28 -13.70 6.65
N GLY A 76 8.50 -13.92 7.95
CA GLY A 76 9.23 -12.98 8.79
C GLY A 76 8.57 -11.60 8.76
N ASP A 77 9.35 -10.58 8.42
CA ASP A 77 8.89 -9.19 8.31
C ASP A 77 8.28 -8.84 6.95
N VAL A 78 8.21 -9.80 6.01
CA VAL A 78 7.65 -9.56 4.68
C VAL A 78 6.21 -10.06 4.60
N LEU A 79 5.33 -9.18 4.14
CA LEU A 79 3.92 -9.41 3.91
C LEU A 79 3.64 -9.45 2.41
N ARG A 80 2.99 -10.53 1.96
CA ARG A 80 2.67 -10.75 0.56
C ARG A 80 1.19 -10.51 0.32
N PHE A 81 0.85 -9.70 -0.68
CA PHE A 81 -0.52 -9.40 -1.09
C PHE A 81 -0.73 -9.83 -2.54
N ARG A 82 -1.92 -10.34 -2.85
CA ARG A 82 -2.26 -10.75 -4.21
C ARG A 82 -2.66 -9.53 -5.02
N THR A 83 -1.97 -9.26 -6.13
CA THR A 83 -2.14 -8.02 -6.92
C THR A 83 -3.51 -7.90 -7.56
N VAL A 84 -4.20 -9.01 -7.84
CA VAL A 84 -5.56 -8.96 -8.40
C VAL A 84 -6.59 -8.39 -7.42
N ASP A 85 -6.38 -8.59 -6.12
CA ASP A 85 -7.26 -8.03 -5.07
C ASP A 85 -7.03 -6.53 -4.89
N LEU A 86 -5.93 -6.00 -5.44
CA LEU A 86 -5.53 -4.60 -5.35
C LEU A 86 -5.96 -3.78 -6.57
N LYS A 87 -6.46 -4.42 -7.63
CA LYS A 87 -7.03 -3.71 -8.78
C LYS A 87 -8.41 -3.19 -8.39
N ARG A 88 -8.48 -1.99 -7.81
CA ARG A 88 -9.75 -1.27 -7.75
C ARG A 88 -10.22 -1.01 -9.18
N GLY A 89 -11.49 -1.35 -9.44
CA GLY A 89 -12.10 -1.38 -10.75
C GLY A 89 -11.71 -0.19 -11.62
N ARG A 90 -11.25 -0.50 -12.83
CA ARG A 90 -11.31 0.43 -13.95
C ARG A 90 -12.80 0.68 -14.19
N VAL A 91 -13.34 1.67 -13.49
CA VAL A 91 -14.63 2.25 -13.86
C VAL A 91 -14.30 3.10 -15.07
N ASP A 92 -14.58 2.53 -16.24
CA ASP A 92 -14.73 3.24 -17.50
C ASP A 92 -15.71 4.41 -17.35
#